data_AF-A0A0M1JUI9-F1
#
_entry.id   AF-A0A0M1JUI9-F1
#
_cell.length_a   1.000
_cell.length_b   1.000
_cell.length_c   1.000
_cell.angle_alpha   90.00
_cell.angle_beta   90.00
_cell.angle_gamma   90.00
#
_symmetry.space_group_name_H-M   'P 1'
#
loop_
_entity.id
_entity.type
_entity.pdbx_description
1 polymer ?
#
loop_
_entity_poly.entity_id
_entity_poly.type
_entity_poly.pdbx_seq_one_letter_code
_entity_poly.pdbx_strand_id
1 'polypeptide(L)'
;MENPDLSADYWRYIEQACPNLDRSLFPHIVSSLKNTSWEQPNSALDFNNVAVLSLIEAENCQDSSMKEIYLEMAFEALNQGVEQYNHPLCAAHLALLLIVTGDIETAIPLVFSTWDDTVQAAYVNLAEISPGIVYLPRFSKTAIDSDLLLEIIASQEGYTQCLLLLREAIKQLQIQSLGRRDAVITYTKKRLQVIEIAVELLNQYIWNYLISGFQLLPKNISLGLLNLKLANYAPISSFQIIQAIYLMALDIKQKDLAQFWLDFARNDVWYNPKSLEWRWTDLGVDSSKTYIPFEKEWLLAVEPTCHSMVTSILLSEGDWFEKEMEFWRNHIQPGMTAIDVGANVGVYSFSAARCVGSTGLVLAIEPFPGCVECLEETCEINQISWVKICAGAASDRNGKVRLSLSNSSELNAIITDDTSENINPESYLEVPCFTLDSLMEKENLKRVDFIKIDAEGHELSVLMGSQRILSQFSPVILYENIAGSQGSNLPVADYLRSHGYQLFRYQPYVGQLIPISDPADNLSSNLNIIAIPAQKSQF
;
A
#
# COMPACT_ATOMS: atom_id res chain seq x y z
N MET A 1 -39.80 -30.50 2.66
CA MET A 1 -40.02 -30.04 1.27
C MET A 1 -38.93 -29.02 1.03
N GLU A 2 -38.05 -29.24 0.06
CA GLU A 2 -37.03 -28.24 -0.32
C GLU A 2 -37.74 -26.90 -0.56
N ASN A 3 -37.24 -25.79 -0.01
CA ASN A 3 -37.68 -24.46 -0.40
C ASN A 3 -36.92 -24.13 -1.70
N PRO A 4 -37.53 -24.26 -2.88
CA PRO A 4 -36.80 -24.27 -4.15
C PRO A 4 -36.17 -22.92 -4.52
N ASP A 5 -36.63 -21.80 -3.92
CA ASP A 5 -36.10 -20.47 -4.19
C ASP A 5 -34.74 -20.21 -3.53
N LEU A 6 -34.60 -20.51 -2.23
CA LEU A 6 -33.42 -20.15 -1.44
C LEU A 6 -32.10 -20.75 -1.96
N SER A 7 -32.12 -22.00 -2.42
CA SER A 7 -30.94 -22.62 -3.03
C SER A 7 -30.59 -22.04 -4.40
N ALA A 8 -31.60 -21.58 -5.16
CA ALA A 8 -31.40 -20.96 -6.46
C ALA A 8 -30.81 -19.55 -6.33
N ASP A 9 -31.18 -18.82 -5.28
CA ASP A 9 -30.65 -17.49 -4.98
C ASP A 9 -29.16 -17.54 -4.63
N TYR A 10 -28.72 -18.54 -3.84
CA TYR A 10 -27.30 -18.74 -3.58
C TYR A 10 -26.50 -19.04 -4.86
N TRP A 11 -27.00 -19.93 -5.73
CA TRP A 11 -26.31 -20.22 -6.99
C TRP A 11 -26.31 -19.03 -7.93
N ARG A 12 -27.36 -18.20 -7.92
CA ARG A 12 -27.39 -16.95 -8.69
C ARG A 12 -26.33 -15.96 -8.19
N TYR A 13 -26.15 -15.85 -6.87
CA TYR A 13 -25.08 -15.06 -6.26
C TYR A 13 -23.70 -15.56 -6.72
N ILE A 14 -23.45 -16.87 -6.66
CA ILE A 14 -22.18 -17.46 -7.11
C ILE A 14 -21.97 -17.24 -8.62
N GLU A 15 -22.99 -17.39 -9.45
CA GLU A 15 -22.88 -17.19 -10.91
C GLU A 15 -22.64 -15.72 -11.31
N GLN A 16 -23.14 -14.77 -10.51
CA GLN A 16 -22.82 -13.35 -10.69
C GLN A 16 -21.35 -13.06 -10.41
N ALA A 17 -20.77 -13.71 -9.40
CA ALA A 17 -19.37 -13.54 -9.03
C ALA A 17 -18.41 -14.35 -9.92
N CYS A 18 -18.80 -15.56 -10.31
CA CYS A 18 -17.97 -16.54 -11.01
C CYS A 18 -18.70 -17.11 -12.23
N PRO A 19 -18.74 -16.38 -13.36
CA PRO A 19 -19.43 -16.82 -14.56
C PRO A 19 -18.82 -18.13 -15.11
N ASN A 20 -19.68 -19.10 -15.48
CA ASN A 20 -19.31 -20.43 -16.02
C ASN A 20 -18.76 -21.45 -15.00
N LEU A 21 -19.00 -21.25 -13.70
CA LEU A 21 -18.66 -22.24 -12.69
C LEU A 21 -19.41 -23.57 -12.90
N ASP A 22 -18.69 -24.70 -12.92
CA ASP A 22 -19.31 -26.03 -12.92
C ASP A 22 -19.74 -26.41 -11.49
N ARG A 23 -21.05 -26.38 -11.23
CA ARG A 23 -21.65 -26.72 -9.94
C ARG A 23 -21.32 -28.14 -9.48
N SER A 24 -21.02 -29.06 -10.40
CA SER A 24 -20.71 -30.46 -10.06
C SER A 24 -19.40 -30.62 -9.28
N LEU A 25 -18.53 -29.61 -9.31
CA LEU A 25 -17.27 -29.57 -8.58
C LEU A 25 -17.45 -29.22 -7.09
N PHE A 26 -18.66 -28.85 -6.65
CA PHE A 26 -18.93 -28.40 -5.28
C PHE A 26 -20.06 -29.19 -4.59
N PRO A 27 -19.93 -30.53 -4.47
CA PRO A 27 -20.98 -31.39 -3.91
C PRO A 27 -21.26 -31.10 -2.42
N HIS A 28 -20.28 -30.57 -1.69
CA HIS A 28 -20.44 -30.16 -0.29
C HIS A 28 -21.39 -28.96 -0.14
N ILE A 29 -21.36 -27.99 -1.05
CA ILE A 29 -22.29 -26.84 -1.06
C ILE A 29 -23.72 -27.33 -1.32
N VAL A 30 -23.90 -28.21 -2.30
CA VAL A 30 -25.21 -28.81 -2.61
C VAL A 30 -25.76 -29.58 -1.41
N SER A 31 -24.91 -30.34 -0.72
CA SER A 31 -25.26 -31.05 0.51
C SER A 31 -25.65 -30.09 1.63
N SER A 32 -24.87 -29.02 1.83
CA SER A 32 -25.11 -28.00 2.85
C SER A 32 -26.47 -27.33 2.64
N LEU A 33 -26.76 -26.87 1.42
CA LEU A 33 -28.05 -26.24 1.06
C LEU A 33 -29.25 -27.18 1.28
N LYS A 34 -29.12 -28.47 0.95
CA LYS A 34 -30.20 -29.46 1.10
C LYS A 34 -30.48 -29.84 2.55
N ASN A 35 -29.44 -29.92 3.37
CA ASN A 35 -29.56 -30.37 4.75
C ASN A 35 -29.85 -29.22 5.73
N THR A 36 -29.83 -27.97 5.26
CA THR A 36 -30.09 -26.80 6.08
C THR A 36 -31.55 -26.74 6.52
N SER A 37 -31.78 -26.58 7.83
CA SER A 37 -33.09 -26.29 8.41
C SER A 37 -33.39 -24.79 8.36
N TRP A 38 -33.93 -24.31 7.24
CA TRP A 38 -34.12 -22.88 6.96
C TRP A 38 -35.15 -22.18 7.85
N GLU A 39 -36.28 -22.83 8.17
CA GLU A 39 -37.35 -22.22 8.96
C GLU A 39 -37.12 -22.32 10.47
N GLN A 40 -36.38 -23.35 10.90
CA GLN A 40 -36.11 -23.66 12.31
C GLN A 40 -34.64 -24.09 12.45
N PRO A 41 -33.68 -23.15 12.31
CA PRO A 41 -32.26 -23.47 12.43
C PRO A 41 -31.97 -24.08 13.80
N ASN A 42 -31.30 -25.23 13.82
CA ASN A 42 -31.02 -25.99 15.04
C ASN A 42 -29.56 -26.46 15.16
N SER A 43 -28.73 -26.07 14.19
CA SER A 43 -27.30 -26.28 14.17
C SER A 43 -26.58 -24.99 13.80
N ALA A 44 -25.32 -24.88 14.19
CA ALA A 44 -24.50 -23.72 13.83
C ALA A 44 -24.40 -23.49 12.30
N LEU A 45 -24.41 -24.57 11.52
CA LEU A 45 -24.36 -24.48 10.06
C LEU A 45 -25.69 -23.96 9.50
N ASP A 46 -26.83 -24.31 10.10
CA ASP A 46 -28.11 -23.74 9.71
C ASP A 46 -28.15 -22.23 9.96
N PHE A 47 -27.69 -21.81 11.14
CA PHE A 47 -27.61 -20.39 11.50
C PHE A 47 -26.72 -19.61 10.53
N ASN A 48 -25.54 -20.15 10.20
CA ASN A 48 -24.65 -19.57 9.19
C ASN A 48 -25.36 -19.44 7.83
N ASN A 49 -26.01 -20.50 7.38
CA ASN A 49 -26.59 -20.55 6.05
C ASN A 49 -27.80 -19.61 5.91
N VAL A 50 -28.67 -19.56 6.93
CA VAL A 50 -29.79 -18.61 7.02
C VAL A 50 -29.28 -17.17 6.95
N ALA A 51 -28.21 -16.86 7.68
CA ALA A 51 -27.61 -15.53 7.64
C ALA A 51 -27.03 -15.19 6.28
N VAL A 52 -26.27 -16.11 5.65
CA VAL A 52 -25.68 -15.90 4.32
C VAL A 52 -26.73 -15.57 3.28
N LEU A 53 -27.87 -16.27 3.26
CA LEU A 53 -28.94 -15.92 2.35
C LEU A 53 -29.58 -14.57 2.67
N SER A 54 -29.78 -14.27 3.95
CA SER A 54 -30.32 -12.96 4.36
C SER A 54 -29.39 -11.82 3.91
N LEU A 55 -28.07 -12.01 3.95
CA LEU A 55 -27.10 -11.04 3.44
C LEU A 55 -27.17 -10.86 1.92
N ILE A 56 -27.33 -11.95 1.17
CA ILE A 56 -27.52 -11.91 -0.29
C ILE A 56 -28.82 -11.18 -0.67
N GLU A 57 -29.91 -11.43 0.07
CA GLU A 57 -31.18 -10.71 -0.11
C GLU A 57 -31.04 -9.22 0.22
N ALA A 58 -30.36 -8.88 1.32
CA ALA A 58 -30.07 -7.49 1.68
C ALA A 58 -29.25 -6.75 0.60
N GLU A 59 -28.31 -7.44 -0.05
CA GLU A 59 -27.50 -6.88 -1.14
C GLU A 59 -28.33 -6.59 -2.40
N ASN A 60 -29.26 -7.49 -2.75
CA ASN A 60 -30.12 -7.37 -3.93
C ASN A 60 -31.35 -6.47 -3.72
N CYS A 61 -31.69 -6.14 -2.47
CA CYS A 61 -32.85 -5.33 -2.13
C CYS A 61 -32.65 -3.84 -2.43
N GLN A 62 -33.57 -3.24 -3.19
CA GLN A 62 -33.59 -1.79 -3.46
C GLN A 62 -34.36 -0.98 -2.40
N ASP A 63 -35.26 -1.62 -1.65
CA ASP A 63 -36.06 -0.98 -0.60
C ASP A 63 -35.26 -0.92 0.72
N SER A 64 -35.03 0.29 1.24
CA SER A 64 -34.20 0.50 2.43
C SER A 64 -34.78 -0.13 3.70
N SER A 65 -36.10 -0.18 3.86
CA SER A 65 -36.75 -0.76 5.04
C SER A 65 -36.69 -2.29 5.01
N MET A 66 -36.86 -2.90 3.84
CA MET A 66 -36.70 -4.35 3.69
C MET A 66 -35.25 -4.79 3.84
N LYS A 67 -34.30 -3.96 3.38
CA LYS A 67 -32.86 -4.22 3.55
C LYS A 67 -32.46 -4.27 5.03
N GLU A 68 -32.99 -3.37 5.85
CA GLU A 68 -32.73 -3.34 7.30
C GLU A 68 -33.20 -4.63 7.98
N ILE A 69 -34.40 -5.12 7.64
CA ILE A 69 -34.94 -6.39 8.15
C ILE A 69 -34.01 -7.57 7.81
N TYR A 70 -33.53 -7.66 6.58
CA TYR A 70 -32.62 -8.75 6.19
C TYR A 70 -31.27 -8.69 6.91
N LEU A 71 -30.73 -7.49 7.16
CA LEU A 71 -29.50 -7.32 7.93
C LEU A 71 -29.70 -7.70 9.40
N GLU A 72 -30.84 -7.34 10.00
CA GLU A 72 -31.21 -7.76 11.36
C GLU A 72 -31.35 -9.29 11.45
N MET A 73 -32.04 -9.92 10.49
CA MET A 73 -32.16 -11.38 10.42
C MET A 73 -30.79 -12.06 10.33
N ALA A 74 -29.89 -11.53 9.49
CA ALA A 74 -28.53 -12.04 9.39
C ALA A 74 -27.77 -11.90 10.71
N PHE A 75 -27.86 -10.73 11.35
CA PHE A 75 -27.19 -10.44 12.61
C PHE A 75 -27.67 -11.37 13.74
N GLU A 76 -28.99 -11.57 13.88
CA GLU A 76 -29.57 -12.47 14.88
C GLU A 76 -29.14 -13.92 14.67
N ALA A 77 -29.21 -14.42 13.44
CA ALA A 77 -28.82 -15.79 13.11
C ALA A 77 -27.33 -16.03 13.41
N LEU A 78 -26.45 -15.11 12.98
CA LEU A 78 -25.01 -15.23 13.25
C LEU A 78 -24.70 -15.19 14.74
N ASN A 79 -25.33 -14.27 15.50
CA ASN A 79 -25.15 -14.22 16.95
C ASN A 79 -25.59 -15.52 17.63
N GLN A 80 -26.72 -16.12 17.25
CA GLN A 80 -27.12 -17.42 17.80
C GLN A 80 -26.10 -18.51 17.50
N GLY A 81 -25.55 -18.54 16.28
CA GLY A 81 -24.48 -19.46 15.91
C GLY A 81 -23.19 -19.27 16.71
N VAL A 82 -22.84 -18.04 17.06
CA VAL A 82 -21.67 -17.71 17.90
C VAL A 82 -21.95 -18.04 19.37
N GLU A 83 -23.04 -17.57 19.96
CA GLU A 83 -23.31 -17.72 21.39
C GLU A 83 -23.60 -19.17 21.81
N GLN A 84 -24.34 -19.92 20.99
CA GLN A 84 -24.76 -21.28 21.35
C GLN A 84 -23.72 -22.35 21.00
N TYR A 85 -22.95 -22.14 19.92
CA TYR A 85 -22.08 -23.17 19.35
C TYR A 85 -20.62 -22.76 19.24
N ASN A 86 -20.29 -21.49 19.52
CA ASN A 86 -18.96 -20.91 19.28
C ASN A 86 -18.44 -21.18 17.85
N HIS A 87 -19.33 -21.10 16.86
CA HIS A 87 -19.03 -21.57 15.52
C HIS A 87 -18.20 -20.55 14.73
N PRO A 88 -17.00 -20.91 14.24
CA PRO A 88 -16.06 -19.95 13.68
C PRO A 88 -16.57 -19.32 12.39
N LEU A 89 -17.28 -20.08 11.54
CA LEU A 89 -17.85 -19.52 10.31
C LEU A 89 -18.96 -18.48 10.57
N CYS A 90 -19.73 -18.66 11.65
CA CYS A 90 -20.74 -17.65 12.05
C CYS A 90 -20.04 -16.38 12.55
N ALA A 91 -19.01 -16.54 13.36
CA ALA A 91 -18.25 -15.42 13.88
C ALA A 91 -17.51 -14.63 12.78
N ALA A 92 -16.99 -15.31 11.76
CA ALA A 92 -16.34 -14.68 10.60
C ALA A 92 -17.33 -13.84 9.76
N HIS A 93 -18.51 -14.39 9.44
CA HIS A 93 -19.55 -13.62 8.75
C HIS A 93 -20.09 -12.47 9.60
N LEU A 94 -20.22 -12.65 10.91
CA LEU A 94 -20.65 -11.59 11.83
C LEU A 94 -19.65 -10.43 11.83
N ALA A 95 -18.36 -10.74 11.88
CA ALA A 95 -17.30 -9.76 11.76
C ALA A 95 -17.38 -8.97 10.43
N LEU A 96 -17.54 -9.66 9.30
CA LEU A 96 -17.71 -9.01 7.99
C LEU A 96 -18.95 -8.12 7.95
N LEU A 97 -20.07 -8.58 8.51
CA LEU A 97 -21.30 -7.80 8.61
C LEU A 97 -21.07 -6.51 9.40
N LEU A 98 -20.47 -6.61 10.60
CA LEU A 98 -20.14 -5.46 11.44
C LEU A 98 -19.24 -4.44 10.72
N ILE A 99 -18.26 -4.91 9.94
CA ILE A 99 -17.37 -4.05 9.13
C ILE A 99 -18.14 -3.34 8.02
N VAL A 100 -19.02 -4.05 7.32
CA VAL A 100 -19.85 -3.48 6.24
C VAL A 100 -20.83 -2.45 6.78
N THR A 101 -21.38 -2.68 7.99
CA THR A 101 -22.29 -1.73 8.65
C THR A 101 -21.58 -0.60 9.39
N GLY A 102 -20.23 -0.64 9.48
CA GLY A 102 -19.41 0.40 10.10
C GLY A 102 -19.23 0.29 11.62
N ASP A 103 -19.63 -0.81 12.25
CA ASP A 103 -19.37 -1.09 13.68
C ASP A 103 -17.99 -1.74 13.87
N ILE A 104 -16.95 -0.92 13.69
CA ILE A 104 -15.56 -1.34 13.72
C ILE A 104 -15.09 -1.69 15.14
N GLU A 105 -15.63 -1.01 16.16
CA GLU A 105 -15.26 -1.22 17.55
C GLU A 105 -15.65 -2.63 18.04
N THR A 106 -16.81 -3.13 17.60
CA THR A 106 -17.26 -4.50 17.90
C THR A 106 -16.57 -5.52 16.97
N ALA A 107 -16.32 -5.16 15.72
CA ALA A 107 -15.71 -6.08 14.74
C ALA A 107 -14.27 -6.47 15.12
N ILE A 108 -13.43 -5.51 15.54
CA ILE A 108 -12.01 -5.74 15.86
C ILE A 108 -11.80 -6.89 16.87
N PRO A 109 -12.38 -6.85 18.09
CA PRO A 109 -12.16 -7.92 19.06
C PRO A 109 -12.71 -9.26 18.59
N LEU A 110 -13.85 -9.26 17.87
CA LEU A 110 -14.46 -10.47 17.33
C LEU A 110 -13.60 -11.12 16.25
N VAL A 111 -13.07 -10.34 15.30
CA VAL A 111 -12.15 -10.83 14.26
C VAL A 111 -10.96 -11.53 14.91
N PHE A 112 -10.33 -10.87 15.89
CA PHE A 112 -9.11 -11.39 16.49
C PHE A 112 -9.33 -12.56 17.47
N SER A 113 -10.42 -12.57 18.23
CA SER A 113 -10.73 -13.73 19.07
C SER A 113 -11.08 -14.94 18.23
N THR A 114 -11.92 -14.76 17.20
CA THR A 114 -12.32 -15.85 16.30
C THR A 114 -11.11 -16.41 15.59
N TRP A 115 -10.20 -15.54 15.15
CA TRP A 115 -8.96 -15.93 14.52
C TRP A 115 -8.08 -16.81 15.42
N ASP A 116 -7.79 -16.35 16.64
CA ASP A 116 -7.00 -17.10 17.62
C ASP A 116 -7.60 -18.49 17.86
N ASP A 117 -8.91 -18.55 18.11
CA ASP A 117 -9.63 -19.79 18.40
C ASP A 117 -9.61 -20.74 17.20
N THR A 118 -9.79 -20.21 15.99
CA THR A 118 -9.84 -20.99 14.73
C THR A 118 -8.47 -21.57 14.39
N VAL A 119 -7.40 -20.78 14.51
CA VAL A 119 -6.01 -21.24 14.27
C VAL A 119 -5.61 -22.29 15.30
N GLN A 120 -5.92 -22.06 16.58
CA GLN A 120 -5.62 -23.01 17.64
C GLN A 120 -6.37 -24.34 17.44
N ALA A 121 -7.65 -24.28 17.06
CA ALA A 121 -8.46 -25.47 16.81
C ALA A 121 -7.96 -26.27 15.59
N ALA A 122 -7.62 -25.58 14.49
CA ALA A 122 -7.05 -26.19 13.29
C ALA A 122 -5.70 -26.88 13.57
N TYR A 123 -4.83 -26.27 14.38
CA TYR A 123 -3.50 -26.81 14.69
C TYR A 123 -3.53 -28.02 15.65
N VAL A 124 -4.47 -28.03 16.60
CA VAL A 124 -4.60 -29.11 17.60
C VAL A 124 -5.48 -30.27 17.08
N ASN A 125 -5.97 -30.18 15.83
CA ASN A 125 -6.84 -31.17 15.19
C ASN A 125 -8.11 -31.46 16.02
N LEU A 126 -8.66 -30.41 16.64
CA LEU A 126 -9.85 -30.47 17.47
C LEU A 126 -11.09 -30.42 16.57
N ALA A 127 -11.55 -31.60 16.14
CA ALA A 127 -12.79 -31.86 15.38
C ALA A 127 -12.93 -31.12 14.03
N GLU A 128 -13.14 -31.87 12.95
CA GLU A 128 -13.42 -31.32 11.62
C GLU A 128 -14.71 -30.49 11.60
N ILE A 129 -14.60 -29.21 11.20
CA ILE A 129 -15.77 -28.36 10.94
C ILE A 129 -16.19 -28.57 9.49
N SER A 130 -17.46 -28.95 9.30
CA SER A 130 -18.04 -29.10 7.97
C SER A 130 -18.10 -27.74 7.26
N PRO A 131 -17.71 -27.66 5.97
CA PRO A 131 -17.82 -26.43 5.21
C PRO A 131 -19.30 -26.03 5.01
N GLY A 132 -19.54 -24.73 5.02
CA GLY A 132 -20.85 -24.11 4.81
C GLY A 132 -20.94 -23.35 3.50
N ILE A 133 -22.12 -22.74 3.28
CA ILE A 133 -22.22 -21.67 2.29
C ILE A 133 -21.64 -20.38 2.86
N VAL A 134 -21.16 -19.50 1.99
CA VAL A 134 -20.42 -18.30 2.39
C VAL A 134 -20.92 -17.08 1.64
N TYR A 135 -20.84 -15.93 2.29
CA TYR A 135 -21.11 -14.63 1.68
C TYR A 135 -19.87 -13.74 1.79
N LEU A 136 -19.40 -13.26 0.64
CA LEU A 136 -18.35 -12.26 0.54
C LEU A 136 -18.96 -10.91 0.14
N PRO A 137 -18.90 -9.87 1.00
CA PRO A 137 -19.48 -8.57 0.71
C PRO A 137 -18.75 -7.80 -0.40
N ARG A 138 -19.46 -6.94 -1.13
CA ARG A 138 -18.86 -5.97 -2.06
C ARG A 138 -18.32 -4.75 -1.31
N PHE A 139 -17.01 -4.72 -1.10
CA PHE A 139 -16.34 -3.57 -0.46
C PHE A 139 -16.01 -2.42 -1.44
N SER A 140 -15.99 -2.66 -2.77
CA SER A 140 -15.77 -1.65 -3.82
C SER A 140 -16.89 -1.66 -4.87
N LYS A 141 -16.99 -0.60 -5.69
CA LYS A 141 -18.02 -0.47 -6.75
C LYS A 141 -17.87 -1.47 -7.91
N THR A 142 -16.73 -2.17 -8.05
CA THR A 142 -16.35 -2.77 -9.33
C THR A 142 -16.52 -4.27 -9.46
N ALA A 143 -16.54 -5.08 -8.38
CA ALA A 143 -17.00 -6.48 -8.38
C ALA A 143 -16.78 -7.12 -7.00
N ILE A 144 -17.39 -8.28 -6.77
CA ILE A 144 -16.97 -9.25 -5.74
C ILE A 144 -15.56 -9.73 -6.12
N ASP A 145 -14.68 -9.98 -5.14
CA ASP A 145 -13.40 -10.63 -5.37
C ASP A 145 -13.64 -12.10 -5.75
N SER A 146 -13.80 -12.33 -7.06
CA SER A 146 -14.19 -13.63 -7.62
C SER A 146 -13.18 -14.72 -7.31
N ASP A 147 -11.88 -14.38 -7.29
CA ASP A 147 -10.81 -15.34 -7.04
C ASP A 147 -10.82 -15.78 -5.57
N LEU A 148 -10.97 -14.84 -4.64
CA LEU A 148 -11.12 -15.16 -3.22
C LEU A 148 -12.40 -15.95 -2.94
N LEU A 149 -13.53 -15.57 -3.54
CA LEU A 149 -14.78 -16.32 -3.36
C LEU A 149 -14.64 -17.76 -3.87
N LEU A 150 -14.00 -17.97 -5.03
CA LEU A 150 -13.69 -19.30 -5.56
C LEU A 150 -12.84 -20.13 -4.60
N GLU A 151 -11.80 -19.51 -4.03
CA GLU A 151 -10.90 -20.14 -3.06
C GLU A 151 -11.67 -20.59 -1.80
N ILE A 152 -12.55 -19.73 -1.28
CA ILE A 152 -13.39 -20.03 -0.11
C ILE A 152 -14.35 -21.18 -0.41
N ILE A 153 -15.09 -21.14 -1.53
CA ILE A 153 -16.08 -22.17 -1.83
C ILE A 153 -15.46 -23.51 -2.21
N ALA A 154 -14.24 -23.53 -2.75
CA ALA A 154 -13.50 -24.74 -3.09
C ALA A 154 -12.91 -25.46 -1.86
N SER A 155 -12.80 -24.75 -0.73
CA SER A 155 -12.27 -25.29 0.52
C SER A 155 -13.08 -26.49 1.02
N GLN A 156 -12.39 -27.59 1.34
CA GLN A 156 -13.01 -28.82 1.84
C GLN A 156 -13.23 -28.81 3.37
N GLU A 157 -12.68 -27.80 4.07
CA GLU A 157 -12.73 -27.66 5.52
C GLU A 157 -13.32 -26.30 5.91
N GLY A 158 -14.22 -26.29 6.90
CA GLY A 158 -14.87 -25.07 7.38
C GLY A 158 -13.92 -24.12 8.10
N TYR A 159 -12.84 -24.63 8.70
CA TYR A 159 -11.79 -23.78 9.27
C TYR A 159 -11.10 -22.94 8.19
N THR A 160 -10.77 -23.52 7.04
CA THR A 160 -10.18 -22.79 5.91
C THR A 160 -11.12 -21.70 5.39
N GLN A 161 -12.43 -22.01 5.28
CA GLN A 161 -13.42 -21.00 4.89
C GLN A 161 -13.48 -19.83 5.88
N CYS A 162 -13.50 -20.12 7.17
CA CYS A 162 -13.49 -19.10 8.23
C CYS A 162 -12.25 -18.21 8.12
N LEU A 163 -11.07 -18.80 7.98
CA LEU A 163 -9.79 -18.09 7.94
C LEU A 163 -9.68 -17.19 6.71
N LEU A 164 -10.16 -17.63 5.54
CA LEU A 164 -10.19 -16.80 4.34
C LEU A 164 -11.20 -15.64 4.44
N LEU A 165 -12.35 -15.83 5.10
CA LEU A 165 -13.29 -14.75 5.38
C LEU A 165 -12.73 -13.74 6.39
N LEU A 166 -12.08 -14.21 7.45
CA LEU A 166 -11.42 -13.36 8.43
C LEU A 166 -10.23 -12.60 7.83
N ARG A 167 -9.51 -13.18 6.86
CA ARG A 167 -8.48 -12.48 6.08
C ARG A 167 -9.06 -11.24 5.40
N GLU A 168 -10.21 -11.39 4.72
CA GLU A 168 -10.87 -10.24 4.10
C GLU A 168 -11.35 -9.25 5.16
N ALA A 169 -11.90 -9.71 6.29
CA ALA A 169 -12.29 -8.84 7.39
C ALA A 169 -11.11 -7.99 7.91
N ILE A 170 -9.93 -8.61 8.11
CA ILE A 170 -8.71 -7.92 8.57
C ILE A 170 -8.25 -6.89 7.53
N LYS A 171 -8.21 -7.26 6.25
CA LYS A 171 -7.87 -6.34 5.15
C LYS A 171 -8.79 -5.13 5.15
N GLN A 172 -10.09 -5.33 5.32
CA GLN A 172 -11.06 -4.24 5.37
C GLN A 172 -10.95 -3.38 6.62
N LEU A 173 -10.68 -3.98 7.79
CA LEU A 173 -10.35 -3.25 9.01
C LEU A 173 -9.10 -2.40 8.83
N GLN A 174 -8.05 -2.91 8.17
CA GLN A 174 -6.86 -2.14 7.84
C GLN A 174 -7.21 -0.96 6.93
N ILE A 175 -7.91 -1.20 5.82
CA ILE A 175 -8.34 -0.14 4.89
C ILE A 175 -9.14 0.97 5.60
N GLN A 176 -10.08 0.60 6.47
CA GLN A 176 -10.93 1.55 7.17
C GLN A 176 -10.24 2.23 8.38
N SER A 177 -9.20 1.61 8.95
CA SER A 177 -8.41 2.16 10.06
C SER A 177 -7.22 3.03 9.62
N LEU A 178 -6.93 3.12 8.31
CA LEU A 178 -5.91 4.04 7.74
C LEU A 178 -6.18 5.53 8.01
N GLY A 179 -7.32 5.89 8.63
CA GLY A 179 -7.61 7.23 9.16
C GLY A 179 -7.55 7.38 10.70
N ARG A 180 -7.35 6.30 11.46
CA ARG A 180 -7.24 6.29 12.93
C ARG A 180 -6.02 5.44 13.30
N ARG A 181 -4.87 6.08 13.51
CA ARG A 181 -3.60 5.44 13.94
C ARG A 181 -3.73 4.60 15.23
N ASP A 182 -4.84 4.69 15.95
CA ASP A 182 -4.98 4.10 17.28
C ASP A 182 -5.94 2.90 17.38
N ALA A 183 -6.78 2.57 16.38
CA ALA A 183 -7.86 1.60 16.62
C ALA A 183 -7.43 0.11 16.54
N VAL A 184 -6.57 -0.24 15.59
CA VAL A 184 -6.06 -1.63 15.44
C VAL A 184 -4.75 -1.84 16.20
N ILE A 185 -3.98 -0.76 16.38
CA ILE A 185 -2.65 -0.77 17.01
C ILE A 185 -2.72 -0.94 18.54
N THR A 186 -3.86 -0.65 19.18
CA THR A 186 -4.03 -0.83 20.64
C THR A 186 -4.33 -2.26 21.09
N TYR A 187 -4.54 -3.24 20.19
CA TYR A 187 -4.75 -4.65 20.58
C TYR A 187 -3.43 -5.43 20.69
N THR A 188 -2.57 -4.98 21.60
CA THR A 188 -1.34 -5.60 22.12
C THR A 188 -0.32 -6.18 21.12
N LYS A 189 0.92 -5.68 21.24
CA LYS A 189 2.18 -6.09 20.57
C LYS A 189 2.45 -7.60 20.43
N LYS A 190 1.76 -8.45 21.20
CA LYS A 190 1.84 -9.92 21.17
C LYS A 190 0.82 -10.57 20.23
N ARG A 191 -0.35 -9.94 20.01
CA ARG A 191 -1.41 -10.43 19.09
C ARG A 191 -1.25 -9.87 17.68
N LEU A 192 -0.66 -8.68 17.51
CA LEU A 192 -0.18 -8.22 16.21
C LEU A 192 0.78 -9.23 15.58
N GLN A 193 1.66 -9.83 16.40
CA GLN A 193 2.53 -10.93 15.97
C GLN A 193 1.74 -12.18 15.59
N VAL A 194 0.62 -12.50 16.25
CA VAL A 194 -0.22 -13.67 15.89
C VAL A 194 -1.01 -13.41 14.60
N ILE A 195 -1.45 -12.17 14.37
CA ILE A 195 -2.13 -11.74 13.14
C ILE A 195 -1.15 -11.72 11.97
N GLU A 196 0.06 -11.19 12.16
CA GLU A 196 1.16 -11.30 11.19
C GLU A 196 1.51 -12.76 10.94
N ILE A 197 1.75 -13.56 11.99
CA ILE A 197 2.06 -15.00 11.92
C ILE A 197 0.97 -15.78 11.21
N ALA A 198 -0.28 -15.37 11.30
CA ALA A 198 -1.36 -16.17 10.75
C ALA A 198 -1.81 -15.67 9.37
N VAL A 199 -1.70 -14.37 9.07
CA VAL A 199 -1.71 -13.85 7.70
C VAL A 199 -0.53 -14.45 6.91
N GLU A 200 0.57 -14.74 7.60
CA GLU A 200 1.70 -15.54 7.13
C GLU A 200 1.30 -17.02 6.97
N LEU A 201 0.77 -17.71 7.99
CA LEU A 201 0.46 -19.16 7.97
C LEU A 201 -0.63 -19.56 6.95
N LEU A 202 -1.55 -18.67 6.59
CA LEU A 202 -2.73 -19.00 5.78
C LEU A 202 -2.63 -18.56 4.31
N ASN A 203 -1.59 -17.82 3.96
CA ASN A 203 -1.28 -17.56 2.56
C ASN A 203 -0.11 -18.47 2.13
N GLN A 204 -0.36 -19.33 1.15
CA GLN A 204 0.71 -19.87 0.30
C GLN A 204 1.33 -18.79 -0.62
N TYR A 205 1.01 -17.50 -0.41
CA TYR A 205 1.67 -16.39 -1.08
C TYR A 205 2.99 -16.07 -0.39
N ILE A 206 4.01 -16.73 -0.91
CA ILE A 206 5.45 -16.47 -0.85
C ILE A 206 5.79 -14.99 -0.59
N TRP A 207 5.06 -14.09 -1.26
CA TRP A 207 5.17 -12.64 -1.13
C TRP A 207 5.05 -12.12 0.29
N ASN A 208 4.14 -12.63 1.11
CA ASN A 208 3.95 -12.12 2.47
C ASN A 208 5.08 -12.56 3.41
N TYR A 209 5.55 -13.80 3.27
CA TYR A 209 6.72 -14.30 3.98
C TYR A 209 7.99 -13.55 3.59
N LEU A 210 8.08 -13.17 2.31
CA LEU A 210 9.16 -12.34 1.80
C LEU A 210 9.08 -10.92 2.35
N ILE A 211 7.95 -10.23 2.22
CA ILE A 211 7.75 -8.86 2.73
C ILE A 211 8.03 -8.80 4.23
N SER A 212 7.45 -9.70 5.01
CA SER A 212 7.68 -9.78 6.45
C SER A 212 9.12 -10.17 6.78
N GLY A 213 9.71 -11.11 6.03
CA GLY A 213 11.13 -11.43 6.10
C GLY A 213 12.02 -10.19 5.87
N PHE A 214 11.79 -9.47 4.78
CA PHE A 214 12.48 -8.25 4.37
C PHE A 214 12.33 -7.12 5.38
N GLN A 215 11.15 -6.94 5.99
CA GLN A 215 10.89 -5.90 6.99
C GLN A 215 11.49 -6.19 8.38
N LEU A 216 11.60 -7.47 8.75
CA LEU A 216 12.01 -7.89 10.11
C LEU A 216 13.49 -8.24 10.22
N LEU A 217 14.15 -8.64 9.13
CA LEU A 217 15.56 -9.04 9.13
C LEU A 217 16.52 -7.87 9.50
N PRO A 218 16.38 -6.65 8.95
CA PRO A 218 17.20 -5.49 9.33
C PRO A 218 17.14 -5.15 10.82
N LYS A 219 16.06 -5.57 11.49
CA LYS A 219 15.80 -5.32 12.91
C LYS A 219 16.42 -6.39 13.82
N ASN A 220 17.21 -7.33 13.28
CA ASN A 220 17.82 -8.46 14.00
C ASN A 220 16.80 -9.39 14.70
N ILE A 221 15.59 -9.49 14.15
CA ILE A 221 14.54 -10.33 14.72
C ILE A 221 14.63 -11.73 14.09
N SER A 222 14.72 -12.78 14.91
CA SER A 222 14.83 -14.18 14.45
C SER A 222 13.65 -14.64 13.59
N LEU A 223 12.51 -13.95 13.72
CA LEU A 223 11.30 -14.14 12.91
C LEU A 223 11.52 -13.81 11.44
N GLY A 224 12.37 -12.81 11.11
CA GLY A 224 12.72 -12.50 9.71
C GLY A 224 13.41 -13.68 9.02
N LEU A 225 14.34 -14.36 9.73
CA LEU A 225 14.99 -15.58 9.24
C LEU A 225 14.01 -16.76 9.07
N LEU A 226 13.03 -16.88 9.97
CA LEU A 226 11.99 -17.90 9.87
C LEU A 226 11.08 -17.66 8.66
N ASN A 227 10.67 -16.41 8.43
CA ASN A 227 9.79 -16.03 7.34
C ASN A 227 10.48 -16.20 5.98
N LEU A 228 11.76 -15.82 5.86
CA LEU A 228 12.55 -16.13 4.67
C LEU A 228 12.74 -17.65 4.45
N LYS A 229 12.86 -18.43 5.52
CA LYS A 229 12.94 -19.90 5.42
C LYS A 229 11.61 -20.53 4.99
N LEU A 230 10.48 -19.95 5.39
CA LEU A 230 9.14 -20.38 4.96
C LEU A 230 8.87 -19.98 3.50
N ALA A 231 9.39 -18.84 3.04
CA ALA A 231 9.41 -18.47 1.61
C ALA A 231 10.20 -19.46 0.74
N ASN A 232 11.15 -20.21 1.30
CA ASN A 232 11.98 -21.18 0.57
C ASN A 232 11.22 -22.46 0.10
N TYR A 233 9.96 -22.64 0.50
CA TYR A 233 9.09 -23.71 -0.01
C TYR A 233 8.31 -23.31 -1.27
N ALA A 234 8.49 -22.07 -1.73
CA ALA A 234 8.02 -21.55 -3.01
C ALA A 234 8.76 -22.16 -4.21
N PRO A 235 8.14 -22.28 -5.39
CA PRO A 235 8.92 -22.31 -6.62
C PRO A 235 9.74 -21.01 -6.74
N ILE A 236 11.06 -21.15 -6.72
CA ILE A 236 12.03 -20.07 -6.99
C ILE A 236 11.91 -19.73 -8.49
N SER A 237 10.88 -18.97 -8.87
CA SER A 237 10.64 -18.58 -10.26
C SER A 237 10.25 -17.10 -10.41
N SER A 238 10.32 -16.33 -9.32
CA SER A 238 10.03 -14.90 -9.35
C SER A 238 11.33 -14.10 -9.18
N PHE A 239 11.56 -13.18 -10.11
CA PHE A 239 12.75 -12.36 -10.16
C PHE A 239 12.91 -11.49 -8.91
N GLN A 240 11.82 -10.96 -8.35
CA GLN A 240 11.87 -10.10 -7.17
C GLN A 240 12.42 -10.87 -5.96
N ILE A 241 12.05 -12.14 -5.81
CA ILE A 241 12.54 -13.00 -4.73
C ILE A 241 14.06 -13.16 -4.84
N ILE A 242 14.52 -13.52 -6.03
CA ILE A 242 15.93 -13.80 -6.29
C ILE A 242 16.75 -12.53 -6.11
N GLN A 243 16.26 -11.40 -6.63
CA GLN A 243 16.89 -10.09 -6.45
C GLN A 243 16.94 -9.70 -4.98
N ALA A 244 15.87 -9.88 -4.22
CA ALA A 244 15.83 -9.51 -2.83
C ALA A 244 16.78 -10.37 -1.97
N ILE A 245 16.90 -11.67 -2.25
CA ILE A 245 17.90 -12.53 -1.59
C ILE A 245 19.33 -12.09 -1.96
N TYR A 246 19.56 -11.73 -3.22
CA TYR A 246 20.83 -11.15 -3.67
C TYR A 246 21.18 -9.86 -2.90
N LEU A 247 20.24 -8.92 -2.78
CA LEU A 247 20.46 -7.65 -2.05
C LEU A 247 20.69 -7.88 -0.55
N MET A 248 19.96 -8.81 0.07
CA MET A 248 20.22 -9.19 1.46
C MET A 248 21.63 -9.71 1.67
N ALA A 249 22.13 -10.54 0.75
CA ALA A 249 23.48 -11.06 0.83
C ALA A 249 24.53 -9.92 0.77
N LEU A 250 24.25 -8.84 0.01
CA LEU A 250 25.05 -7.62 0.04
C LEU A 250 24.97 -6.91 1.39
N ASP A 251 23.76 -6.73 1.95
CA ASP A 251 23.54 -6.04 3.24
C ASP A 251 24.27 -6.72 4.41
N ILE A 252 24.25 -8.05 4.47
CA ILE A 252 25.01 -8.83 5.47
C ILE A 252 26.49 -9.01 5.12
N LYS A 253 26.97 -8.35 4.05
CA LYS A 253 28.36 -8.33 3.58
C LYS A 253 28.90 -9.71 3.18
N GLN A 254 28.04 -10.61 2.70
CA GLN A 254 28.37 -11.95 2.20
C GLN A 254 28.47 -11.94 0.67
N LYS A 255 29.57 -11.39 0.13
CA LYS A 255 29.75 -11.22 -1.33
C LYS A 255 29.69 -12.54 -2.12
N ASP A 256 30.26 -13.62 -1.59
CA ASP A 256 30.22 -14.93 -2.25
C ASP A 256 28.78 -15.46 -2.37
N LEU A 257 27.94 -15.20 -1.36
CA LEU A 257 26.52 -15.56 -1.37
C LEU A 257 25.75 -14.68 -2.35
N ALA A 258 26.03 -13.38 -2.41
CA ALA A 258 25.42 -12.49 -3.39
C ALA A 258 25.80 -12.90 -4.82
N GLN A 259 27.07 -13.23 -5.06
CA GLN A 259 27.55 -13.73 -6.35
C GLN A 259 26.86 -15.02 -6.75
N PHE A 260 26.67 -15.96 -5.80
CA PHE A 260 25.91 -17.19 -6.05
C PHE A 260 24.49 -16.90 -6.54
N TRP A 261 23.75 -16.00 -5.88
CA TRP A 261 22.38 -15.67 -6.27
C TRP A 261 22.29 -14.88 -7.58
N LEU A 262 23.28 -14.03 -7.87
CA LEU A 262 23.40 -13.36 -9.16
C LEU A 262 23.65 -14.36 -10.30
N ASP A 263 24.55 -15.34 -10.09
CA ASP A 263 24.81 -16.39 -11.07
C ASP A 263 23.64 -17.34 -11.20
N PHE A 264 22.93 -17.63 -10.11
CA PHE A 264 21.67 -18.38 -10.12
C PHE A 264 20.63 -17.66 -11.00
N ALA A 265 20.42 -16.36 -10.79
CA ALA A 265 19.49 -15.54 -11.57
C ALA A 265 19.78 -15.56 -13.08
N ARG A 266 21.07 -15.52 -13.47
CA ARG A 266 21.51 -15.54 -14.87
C ARG A 266 21.34 -16.90 -15.55
N ASN A 267 21.31 -17.98 -14.77
CA ASN A 267 21.28 -19.35 -15.27
C ASN A 267 19.91 -20.04 -15.04
N ASP A 268 18.94 -19.35 -14.45
CA ASP A 268 17.60 -19.86 -14.22
C ASP A 268 16.87 -20.14 -15.54
N VAL A 269 16.03 -21.17 -15.57
CA VAL A 269 15.21 -21.55 -16.73
C VAL A 269 14.21 -20.45 -17.10
N TRP A 270 13.87 -19.59 -16.14
CA TRP A 270 12.97 -18.45 -16.30
C TRP A 270 13.68 -17.14 -16.70
N TYR A 271 15.02 -17.15 -16.76
CA TYR A 271 15.79 -15.98 -17.18
C TYR A 271 15.43 -15.59 -18.61
N ASN A 272 14.92 -14.36 -18.76
CA ASN A 272 14.72 -13.75 -20.06
C ASN A 272 15.50 -12.43 -20.11
N PRO A 273 16.65 -12.37 -20.81
CA PRO A 273 17.47 -11.16 -20.89
C PRO A 273 16.76 -9.98 -21.56
N LYS A 274 15.62 -10.23 -22.24
CA LYS A 274 14.79 -9.19 -22.85
C LYS A 274 13.72 -8.66 -21.90
N SER A 275 13.46 -9.31 -20.77
CA SER A 275 12.51 -8.80 -19.77
C SER A 275 13.20 -7.78 -18.88
N LEU A 276 12.50 -6.68 -18.58
CA LEU A 276 12.98 -5.63 -17.67
C LEU A 276 13.27 -6.18 -16.27
N GLU A 277 12.49 -7.17 -15.87
CA GLU A 277 12.56 -7.88 -14.59
C GLU A 277 13.94 -8.49 -14.28
N TRP A 278 14.72 -8.84 -15.30
CA TRP A 278 16.03 -9.47 -15.12
C TRP A 278 17.20 -8.52 -15.37
N ARG A 279 16.94 -7.26 -15.72
CA ARG A 279 17.99 -6.29 -16.08
C ARG A 279 18.94 -5.98 -14.93
N TRP A 280 18.51 -6.14 -13.67
CA TRP A 280 19.39 -6.01 -12.52
C TRP A 280 20.55 -7.02 -12.53
N THR A 281 20.41 -8.14 -13.24
CA THR A 281 21.48 -9.15 -13.38
C THR A 281 22.60 -8.74 -14.34
N ASP A 282 22.41 -7.67 -15.13
CA ASP A 282 23.47 -7.10 -15.97
C ASP A 282 24.57 -6.44 -15.12
N LEU A 283 24.23 -6.09 -13.87
CA LEU A 283 25.13 -5.44 -12.92
C LEU A 283 26.00 -6.46 -12.19
N GLY A 284 27.14 -5.98 -11.69
CA GLY A 284 28.04 -6.76 -10.83
C GLY A 284 27.67 -6.64 -9.36
N VAL A 285 28.18 -7.57 -8.53
CA VAL A 285 28.04 -7.53 -7.06
C VAL A 285 28.60 -6.26 -6.40
N ASP A 286 29.51 -5.55 -7.08
CA ASP A 286 30.12 -4.30 -6.61
C ASP A 286 29.44 -3.05 -7.17
N SER A 287 28.31 -3.21 -7.86
CA SER A 287 27.52 -2.08 -8.37
C SER A 287 27.03 -1.19 -7.23
N SER A 288 27.10 0.13 -7.40
CA SER A 288 26.54 1.11 -6.46
C SER A 288 25.02 1.26 -6.57
N LYS A 289 24.39 0.50 -7.47
CA LYS A 289 22.95 0.53 -7.78
C LYS A 289 22.41 -0.83 -8.20
N THR A 290 21.09 -0.97 -8.16
CA THR A 290 20.34 -2.07 -8.76
C THR A 290 19.18 -1.51 -9.59
N TYR A 291 18.53 -2.35 -10.40
CA TYR A 291 17.39 -1.93 -11.22
C TYR A 291 16.11 -2.60 -10.76
N ILE A 292 15.01 -1.86 -10.71
CA ILE A 292 13.67 -2.39 -10.45
C ILE A 292 12.75 -1.98 -11.60
N PRO A 293 11.92 -2.88 -12.16
CA PRO A 293 10.88 -2.49 -13.10
C PRO A 293 9.96 -1.41 -12.52
N PHE A 294 9.68 -0.38 -13.30
CA PHE A 294 8.87 0.76 -12.87
C PHE A 294 8.01 1.26 -14.04
N GLU A 295 6.78 1.68 -13.76
CA GLU A 295 5.84 2.23 -14.77
C GLU A 295 5.72 1.34 -16.04
N LYS A 296 5.68 0.01 -15.81
CA LYS A 296 5.56 -1.12 -16.78
C LYS A 296 6.72 -1.30 -17.77
N GLU A 297 7.26 -0.22 -18.32
CA GLU A 297 8.21 -0.25 -19.44
C GLU A 297 9.57 0.34 -19.09
N TRP A 298 9.72 0.92 -17.90
CA TRP A 298 10.95 1.57 -17.47
C TRP A 298 11.65 0.76 -16.38
N LEU A 299 12.94 1.03 -16.22
CA LEU A 299 13.74 0.59 -15.09
C LEU A 299 14.01 1.79 -14.20
N LEU A 300 13.81 1.67 -12.91
CA LEU A 300 14.30 2.62 -11.94
C LEU A 300 15.65 2.13 -11.41
N ALA A 301 16.69 2.95 -11.50
CA ALA A 301 17.93 2.69 -10.78
C ALA A 301 17.74 3.13 -9.32
N VAL A 302 18.06 2.24 -8.39
CA VAL A 302 17.88 2.45 -6.95
C VAL A 302 19.09 1.93 -6.18
N GLU A 303 19.17 2.29 -4.90
CA GLU A 303 20.23 1.83 -4.00
C GLU A 303 20.18 0.29 -3.86
N PRO A 304 21.31 -0.43 -3.92
CA PRO A 304 21.35 -1.90 -3.95
C PRO A 304 21.30 -2.46 -2.52
N THR A 305 20.30 -2.05 -1.74
CA THR A 305 20.16 -2.40 -0.33
C THR A 305 18.69 -2.51 0.08
N CYS A 306 18.36 -3.49 0.92
CA CYS A 306 17.04 -3.60 1.55
C CYS A 306 16.88 -2.63 2.74
N HIS A 307 17.90 -1.84 3.07
CA HIS A 307 17.78 -0.75 4.03
C HIS A 307 17.17 0.53 3.42
N SER A 308 17.17 0.65 2.09
CA SER A 308 16.47 1.70 1.37
C SER A 308 14.98 1.38 1.37
N MET A 309 14.16 2.32 1.84
CA MET A 309 12.71 2.20 1.81
C MET A 309 12.23 2.10 0.37
N VAL A 310 12.80 2.89 -0.54
CA VAL A 310 12.41 2.88 -1.95
C VAL A 310 12.66 1.51 -2.58
N THR A 311 13.88 1.00 -2.46
CA THR A 311 14.24 -0.33 -2.99
C THR A 311 13.32 -1.40 -2.42
N SER A 312 13.10 -1.39 -1.11
CA SER A 312 12.30 -2.41 -0.42
C SER A 312 10.84 -2.39 -0.86
N ILE A 313 10.22 -1.22 -0.93
CA ILE A 313 8.80 -1.07 -1.28
C ILE A 313 8.58 -1.45 -2.75
N LEU A 314 9.39 -0.93 -3.67
CA LEU A 314 9.21 -1.26 -5.08
C LEU A 314 9.44 -2.74 -5.37
N LEU A 315 10.37 -3.38 -4.65
CA LEU A 315 10.64 -4.81 -4.80
C LEU A 315 9.55 -5.70 -4.20
N SER A 316 8.87 -5.23 -3.15
CA SER A 316 7.82 -5.97 -2.45
C SER A 316 6.43 -5.78 -3.04
N GLU A 317 6.03 -4.52 -3.22
CA GLU A 317 4.67 -4.13 -3.61
C GLU A 317 4.55 -3.91 -5.12
N GLY A 318 5.67 -3.76 -5.83
CA GLY A 318 5.72 -3.50 -7.27
C GLY A 318 5.35 -2.06 -7.67
N ASP A 319 4.90 -1.24 -6.73
CA ASP A 319 4.58 0.18 -6.92
C ASP A 319 4.74 0.98 -5.62
N TRP A 320 4.67 2.30 -5.70
CA TRP A 320 4.77 3.20 -4.55
C TRP A 320 3.52 3.18 -3.68
N PHE A 321 3.70 3.18 -2.36
CA PHE A 321 2.62 3.00 -1.39
C PHE A 321 1.79 4.26 -1.13
N GLU A 322 2.31 5.44 -1.46
CA GLU A 322 1.61 6.70 -1.17
C GLU A 322 0.38 6.86 -2.04
N LYS A 323 -0.76 7.06 -1.37
CA LYS A 323 -2.06 7.19 -2.01
C LYS A 323 -2.14 8.37 -2.98
N GLU A 324 -1.39 9.45 -2.74
CA GLU A 324 -1.34 10.62 -3.61
C GLU A 324 -0.67 10.34 -4.96
N MET A 325 0.04 9.22 -5.12
CA MET A 325 0.61 8.80 -6.41
C MET A 325 -0.48 8.60 -7.48
N GLU A 326 -1.66 8.12 -7.10
CA GLU A 326 -2.80 8.01 -8.00
C GLU A 326 -3.26 9.39 -8.49
N PHE A 327 -3.40 10.36 -7.57
CA PHE A 327 -3.70 11.74 -7.93
C PHE A 327 -2.62 12.33 -8.85
N TRP A 328 -1.35 12.15 -8.50
CA TRP A 328 -0.20 12.62 -9.27
C TRP A 328 -0.24 12.14 -10.71
N ARG A 329 -0.40 10.83 -10.93
CA ARG A 329 -0.48 10.21 -12.26
C ARG A 329 -1.68 10.68 -13.08
N ASN A 330 -2.85 10.80 -12.44
CA ASN A 330 -4.10 11.10 -13.14
C ASN A 330 -4.21 12.57 -13.58
N HIS A 331 -3.49 13.49 -12.94
CA HIS A 331 -3.62 14.92 -13.19
C HIS A 331 -2.44 15.54 -13.93
N ILE A 332 -1.30 14.85 -14.01
CA ILE A 332 -0.20 15.24 -14.88
C ILE A 332 -0.52 14.79 -16.31
N GLN A 333 -0.46 15.73 -17.25
CA GLN A 333 -0.83 15.52 -18.65
C GLN A 333 0.37 15.73 -19.59
N PRO A 334 0.33 15.17 -20.81
CA PRO A 334 1.37 15.39 -21.81
C PRO A 334 1.66 16.88 -22.06
N GLY A 335 2.95 17.25 -22.11
CA GLY A 335 3.39 18.62 -22.34
C GLY A 335 3.38 19.55 -21.11
N MET A 336 3.01 19.05 -19.93
CA MET A 336 3.12 19.79 -18.66
C MET A 336 4.57 19.89 -18.18
N THR A 337 4.81 20.81 -17.23
CA THR A 337 6.07 20.92 -16.49
C THR A 337 5.84 20.63 -15.00
N ALA A 338 6.53 19.61 -14.48
CA ALA A 338 6.52 19.25 -13.07
C ALA A 338 7.88 19.54 -12.42
N ILE A 339 7.88 19.98 -11.17
CA ILE A 339 9.07 20.12 -10.33
C ILE A 339 8.94 19.12 -9.18
N ASP A 340 10.01 18.38 -8.89
CA ASP A 340 10.08 17.44 -7.78
C ASP A 340 11.24 17.83 -6.87
N VAL A 341 10.93 18.36 -5.69
CA VAL A 341 11.91 18.78 -4.68
C VAL A 341 12.06 17.65 -3.66
N GLY A 342 13.30 17.23 -3.44
CA GLY A 342 13.61 16.00 -2.69
C GLY A 342 13.31 14.77 -3.52
N ALA A 343 13.78 14.77 -4.78
CA ALA A 343 13.42 13.74 -5.74
C ALA A 343 13.90 12.32 -5.34
N ASN A 344 14.86 12.21 -4.41
CA ASN A 344 15.47 10.95 -3.99
C ASN A 344 15.93 10.16 -5.24
N VAL A 345 15.63 8.87 -5.35
CA VAL A 345 15.92 8.05 -6.55
C VAL A 345 14.88 8.23 -7.66
N GLY A 346 13.88 9.10 -7.48
CA GLY A 346 13.04 9.61 -8.57
C GLY A 346 11.67 8.96 -8.74
N VAL A 347 11.08 8.36 -7.70
CA VAL A 347 9.75 7.71 -7.81
C VAL A 347 8.70 8.68 -8.37
N TYR A 348 8.57 9.88 -7.78
CA TYR A 348 7.65 10.91 -8.25
C TYR A 348 8.11 11.55 -9.58
N SER A 349 9.41 11.82 -9.70
CA SER A 349 10.03 12.37 -10.91
C SER A 349 9.77 11.52 -12.16
N PHE A 350 10.01 10.21 -12.11
CA PHE A 350 9.82 9.33 -13.26
C PHE A 350 8.36 8.97 -13.48
N SER A 351 7.54 8.92 -12.44
CA SER A 351 6.09 8.83 -12.63
C SER A 351 5.55 10.05 -13.38
N ALA A 352 5.96 11.26 -12.99
CA ALA A 352 5.64 12.49 -13.73
C ALA A 352 6.19 12.45 -15.15
N ALA A 353 7.44 11.98 -15.33
CA ALA A 353 8.08 11.90 -16.64
C ALA A 353 7.28 11.01 -17.61
N ARG A 354 6.70 9.92 -17.12
CA ARG A 354 5.86 9.02 -17.92
C ARG A 354 4.60 9.72 -18.41
N CYS A 355 3.99 10.56 -17.58
CA CYS A 355 2.77 11.30 -17.90
C CYS A 355 3.02 12.52 -18.79
N VAL A 356 4.03 13.35 -18.49
CA VAL A 356 4.32 14.55 -19.29
C VAL A 356 4.86 14.22 -20.69
N GLY A 357 5.56 13.10 -20.83
CA GLY A 357 6.17 12.66 -22.09
C GLY A 357 7.24 13.63 -22.63
N SER A 358 7.76 13.32 -23.82
CA SER A 358 8.87 14.05 -24.45
C SER A 358 8.55 15.48 -24.88
N THR A 359 7.28 15.90 -24.82
CA THR A 359 6.84 17.27 -25.08
C THR A 359 6.74 18.11 -23.82
N GLY A 360 6.85 17.49 -22.64
CA GLY A 360 6.85 18.15 -21.35
C GLY A 360 8.23 18.26 -20.73
N LEU A 361 8.27 18.48 -19.41
CA LEU A 361 9.51 18.59 -18.66
C LEU A 361 9.30 18.19 -17.19
N VAL A 362 10.25 17.45 -16.63
CA VAL A 362 10.38 17.26 -15.19
C VAL A 362 11.69 17.87 -14.72
N LEU A 363 11.66 18.68 -13.67
CA LEU A 363 12.84 19.18 -12.98
C LEU A 363 12.95 18.47 -11.62
N ALA A 364 13.85 17.50 -11.52
CA ALA A 364 14.15 16.75 -10.30
C ALA A 364 15.27 17.44 -9.53
N ILE A 365 15.04 17.79 -8.26
CA ILE A 365 15.98 18.50 -7.40
C ILE A 365 16.33 17.59 -6.24
N GLU A 366 17.59 17.18 -6.16
CA GLU A 366 18.08 16.21 -5.19
C GLU A 366 19.48 16.60 -4.69
N PRO A 367 19.67 16.80 -3.37
CA PRO A 367 20.97 17.18 -2.82
C PRO A 367 21.95 16.02 -2.62
N PHE A 368 21.50 14.78 -2.41
CA PHE A 368 22.37 13.64 -2.08
C PHE A 368 22.98 13.02 -3.34
N PRO A 369 24.33 12.99 -3.48
CA PRO A 369 24.99 12.51 -4.69
C PRO A 369 24.62 11.06 -5.09
N GLY A 370 24.43 10.15 -4.13
CA GLY A 370 24.05 8.77 -4.43
C GLY A 370 22.68 8.67 -5.11
N CYS A 371 21.73 9.49 -4.68
CA CYS A 371 20.42 9.58 -5.32
C CYS A 371 20.50 10.27 -6.70
N VAL A 372 21.32 11.33 -6.83
CA VAL A 372 21.60 11.98 -8.13
C VAL A 372 22.14 10.98 -9.15
N GLU A 373 23.09 10.13 -8.77
CA GLU A 373 23.63 9.08 -9.65
C GLU A 373 22.54 8.08 -10.10
N CYS A 374 21.60 7.75 -9.21
CA CYS A 374 20.45 6.90 -9.54
C CYS A 374 19.47 7.58 -10.51
N LEU A 375 19.19 8.87 -10.32
CA LEU A 375 18.38 9.67 -11.23
C LEU A 375 19.03 9.73 -12.63
N GLU A 376 20.32 10.03 -12.70
CA GLU A 376 21.06 10.13 -13.98
C GLU A 376 21.07 8.80 -14.71
N GLU A 377 21.34 7.71 -13.99
CA GLU A 377 21.29 6.36 -14.53
C GLU A 377 19.90 6.02 -15.08
N THR A 378 18.84 6.34 -14.33
CA THR A 378 17.46 6.07 -14.77
C THR A 378 17.14 6.82 -16.07
N CYS A 379 17.60 8.07 -16.21
CA CYS A 379 17.47 8.79 -17.47
C CYS A 379 18.22 8.09 -18.62
N GLU A 380 19.45 7.62 -18.37
CA GLU A 380 20.29 6.97 -19.37
C GLU A 380 19.70 5.63 -19.85
N ILE A 381 19.38 4.71 -18.92
CA ILE A 381 18.91 3.35 -19.26
C ILE A 381 17.56 3.34 -19.97
N ASN A 382 16.72 4.34 -19.72
CA ASN A 382 15.41 4.50 -20.37
C ASN A 382 15.41 5.51 -21.52
N GLN A 383 16.55 6.17 -21.81
CA GLN A 383 16.69 7.21 -22.84
C GLN A 383 15.73 8.39 -22.65
N ILE A 384 15.52 8.81 -21.40
CA ILE A 384 14.62 9.91 -21.03
C ILE A 384 15.39 11.23 -21.10
N SER A 385 15.03 12.08 -22.06
CA SER A 385 15.67 13.38 -22.28
C SER A 385 14.89 14.57 -21.72
N TRP A 386 13.66 14.35 -21.24
CA TRP A 386 12.76 15.39 -20.72
C TRP A 386 12.73 15.46 -19.19
N VAL A 387 13.67 14.78 -18.52
CA VAL A 387 13.94 14.94 -17.09
C VAL A 387 15.27 15.70 -16.94
N LYS A 388 15.24 16.82 -16.24
CA LYS A 388 16.43 17.59 -15.88
C LYS A 388 16.72 17.40 -14.40
N ILE A 389 17.95 17.03 -14.08
CA ILE A 389 18.39 16.76 -12.72
C ILE A 389 19.20 17.96 -12.23
N CYS A 390 18.84 18.47 -11.05
CA CYS A 390 19.56 19.52 -10.35
C CYS A 390 20.16 18.95 -9.07
N ALA A 391 21.47 18.66 -9.11
CA ALA A 391 22.24 18.23 -7.94
C ALA A 391 22.39 19.40 -6.95
N GLY A 392 21.55 19.41 -5.91
CA GLY A 392 21.54 20.45 -4.88
C GLY A 392 20.21 20.53 -4.14
N ALA A 393 20.23 21.24 -3.02
CA ALA A 393 19.05 21.50 -2.21
C ALA A 393 18.23 22.68 -2.75
N ALA A 394 16.93 22.70 -2.44
CA ALA A 394 16.08 23.85 -2.62
C ALA A 394 15.85 24.58 -1.28
N SER A 395 15.87 25.91 -1.29
CA SER A 395 15.63 26.75 -0.10
C SER A 395 15.13 28.15 -0.50
N ASP A 396 15.03 29.02 0.50
CA ASP A 396 14.76 30.46 0.42
C ASP A 396 15.94 31.30 -0.11
N ARG A 397 17.12 30.70 -0.33
CA ARG A 397 18.33 31.38 -0.80
C ARG A 397 19.22 30.51 -1.67
N ASN A 398 20.02 31.16 -2.53
CA ASN A 398 21.11 30.49 -3.25
C ASN A 398 22.38 30.43 -2.38
N GLY A 399 23.19 29.40 -2.55
CA GLY A 399 24.49 29.27 -1.87
C GLY A 399 24.88 27.83 -1.63
N LYS A 400 25.30 27.53 -0.40
CA LYS A 400 25.58 26.18 0.06
C LYS A 400 24.89 25.93 1.39
N VAL A 401 24.51 24.68 1.65
CA VAL A 401 23.92 24.23 2.90
C VAL A 401 24.58 22.93 3.35
N ARG A 402 24.43 22.59 4.63
CA ARG A 402 24.86 21.30 5.17
C ARG A 402 23.66 20.35 5.17
N LEU A 403 23.79 19.22 4.50
CA LEU A 403 22.83 18.12 4.46
C LEU A 403 23.25 17.07 5.50
N SER A 404 22.42 16.77 6.49
CA SER A 404 22.67 15.67 7.41
C SER A 404 22.52 14.34 6.70
N LEU A 405 23.44 13.40 6.96
CA LEU A 405 23.38 12.06 6.39
C LEU A 405 22.81 11.09 7.43
N SER A 406 21.75 10.38 7.05
CA SER A 406 21.13 9.32 7.82
C SER A 406 21.48 7.93 7.23
N ASN A 407 21.05 6.84 7.88
CA ASN A 407 21.20 5.50 7.35
C ASN A 407 20.33 5.23 6.10
N SER A 408 19.31 6.04 5.88
CA SER A 408 18.37 5.95 4.76
C SER A 408 18.32 7.32 4.05
N SER A 409 18.45 7.31 2.73
CA SER A 409 18.60 8.55 1.94
C SER A 409 17.37 9.46 2.04
N GLU A 410 16.18 8.87 2.14
CA GLU A 410 14.90 9.52 2.41
C GLU A 410 14.92 10.45 3.63
N LEU A 411 15.66 10.14 4.71
CA LEU A 411 15.65 10.94 5.94
C LEU A 411 16.74 12.01 5.99
N ASN A 412 17.41 12.31 4.86
CA ASN A 412 18.45 13.32 4.81
C ASN A 412 17.83 14.73 4.81
N ALA A 413 18.14 15.53 5.83
CA ALA A 413 17.57 16.87 6.00
C ALA A 413 18.64 17.99 5.97
N ILE A 414 18.22 19.23 5.72
CA ILE A 414 19.10 20.40 5.84
C ILE A 414 19.30 20.73 7.33
N ILE A 415 20.56 20.92 7.72
CA ILE A 415 20.92 21.32 9.10
C ILE A 415 20.63 22.81 9.28
N THR A 416 19.72 23.14 10.19
CA THR A 416 19.43 24.52 10.61
C THR A 416 20.32 24.95 11.79
N ASP A 417 20.60 26.26 11.88
CA ASP A 417 21.62 26.85 12.76
C ASP A 417 21.50 26.46 14.26
N ASP A 418 20.28 26.17 14.75
CA ASP A 418 20.00 25.74 16.14
C ASP A 418 20.60 24.38 16.54
N THR A 419 21.16 23.62 15.59
CA THR A 419 21.80 22.31 15.86
C THR A 419 23.31 22.32 15.62
N SER A 420 23.88 23.44 15.19
CA SER A 420 25.21 23.53 14.57
C SER A 420 26.41 23.33 15.50
N GLU A 421 26.26 23.45 16.83
CA GLU A 421 27.41 23.53 17.75
C GLU A 421 28.04 22.17 18.13
N ASN A 422 27.45 21.01 17.78
CA ASN A 422 27.98 19.69 18.18
C ASN A 422 27.87 18.56 17.12
N ILE A 423 27.76 18.87 15.84
CA ILE A 423 27.57 17.85 14.79
C ILE A 423 28.93 17.31 14.32
N ASN A 424 29.08 15.98 14.34
CA ASN A 424 30.28 15.29 13.85
C ASN A 424 30.50 15.62 12.35
N PRO A 425 31.70 16.02 11.90
CA PRO A 425 31.98 16.27 10.49
C PRO A 425 31.66 15.10 9.55
N GLU A 426 31.63 13.88 10.06
CA GLU A 426 31.26 12.68 9.27
C GLU A 426 29.75 12.50 9.07
N SER A 427 28.89 13.27 9.75
CA SER A 427 27.42 13.12 9.69
C SER A 427 26.74 14.15 8.79
N TYR A 428 27.49 14.90 7.98
CA TYR A 428 26.91 15.85 7.02
C TYR A 428 27.75 16.04 5.75
N LEU A 429 27.09 16.50 4.67
CA LEU A 429 27.71 16.88 3.40
C LEU A 429 27.40 18.35 3.08
N GLU A 430 28.36 19.11 2.55
CA GLU A 430 28.09 20.45 2.01
C GLU A 430 27.63 20.35 0.55
N VAL A 431 26.43 20.85 0.27
CA VAL A 431 25.79 20.75 -1.06
C VAL A 431 25.41 22.13 -1.58
N PRO A 432 25.37 22.33 -2.91
CA PRO A 432 24.79 23.53 -3.52
C PRO A 432 23.34 23.70 -3.09
N CYS A 433 22.89 24.95 -2.98
CA CYS A 433 21.52 25.29 -2.62
C CYS A 433 20.99 26.38 -3.57
N PHE A 434 19.74 26.24 -3.98
CA PHE A 434 19.09 27.11 -4.94
C PHE A 434 17.69 27.51 -4.49
N THR A 435 17.22 28.67 -4.92
CA THR A 435 15.79 28.99 -4.92
C THR A 435 15.11 28.36 -6.14
N LEU A 436 13.86 27.94 -6.02
CA LEU A 436 13.13 27.44 -7.20
C LEU A 436 13.02 28.52 -8.28
N ASP A 437 12.89 29.79 -7.87
CA ASP A 437 12.88 30.93 -8.77
C ASP A 437 14.20 31.12 -9.54
N SER A 438 15.36 30.75 -8.98
CA SER A 438 16.65 30.84 -9.69
C SER A 438 16.83 29.67 -10.66
N LEU A 439 16.35 28.48 -10.30
CA LEU A 439 16.29 27.33 -11.21
C LEU A 439 15.32 27.57 -12.37
N MET A 440 14.18 28.21 -12.12
CA MET A 440 13.23 28.63 -13.15
C MET A 440 13.91 29.51 -14.21
N GLU A 441 14.72 30.49 -13.79
CA GLU A 441 15.49 31.35 -14.72
C GLU A 441 16.58 30.59 -15.46
N LYS A 442 17.39 29.82 -14.71
CA LYS A 442 18.51 29.03 -15.26
C LYS A 442 18.02 28.07 -16.34
N GLU A 443 16.92 27.37 -16.08
CA GLU A 443 16.34 26.38 -17.00
C GLU A 443 15.37 27.01 -18.02
N ASN A 444 15.17 28.32 -17.96
CA ASN A 444 14.28 29.10 -18.82
C ASN A 444 12.85 28.54 -18.88
N LEU A 445 12.32 28.14 -17.72
CA LEU A 445 10.98 27.56 -17.61
C LEU A 445 9.91 28.57 -18.04
N LYS A 446 9.00 28.13 -18.90
CA LYS A 446 7.89 28.95 -19.42
C LYS A 446 6.54 28.63 -18.79
N ARG A 447 6.48 27.55 -18.02
CA ARG A 447 5.32 27.06 -17.30
C ARG A 447 5.79 26.19 -16.15
N VAL A 448 4.98 26.13 -15.10
CA VAL A 448 5.09 25.14 -14.03
C VAL A 448 3.65 24.75 -13.68
N ASP A 449 3.31 23.48 -13.85
CA ASP A 449 1.95 22.98 -13.64
C ASP A 449 1.81 22.28 -12.29
N PHE A 450 2.84 21.52 -11.89
CA PHE A 450 2.89 20.76 -10.65
C PHE A 450 4.21 20.97 -9.91
N ILE A 451 4.16 20.97 -8.57
CA ILE A 451 5.32 20.91 -7.70
C ILE A 451 5.08 19.84 -6.63
N LYS A 452 6.00 18.89 -6.48
CA LYS A 452 6.14 18.09 -5.27
C LYS A 452 7.20 18.73 -4.38
N ILE A 453 6.92 18.87 -3.09
CA ILE A 453 7.89 19.22 -2.06
C ILE A 453 7.98 18.10 -1.01
N ASP A 454 9.09 17.38 -1.00
CA ASP A 454 9.58 16.58 0.12
C ASP A 454 10.92 17.16 0.54
N ALA A 455 10.99 17.85 1.67
CA ALA A 455 12.25 18.48 2.07
C ALA A 455 12.58 18.21 3.53
N GLU A 456 11.99 17.14 4.10
CA GLU A 456 12.21 16.66 5.46
C GLU A 456 12.15 17.81 6.49
N GLY A 457 11.10 18.64 6.38
CA GLY A 457 10.83 19.75 7.29
C GLY A 457 11.29 21.12 6.78
N HIS A 458 11.87 21.18 5.58
CA HIS A 458 12.32 22.43 4.95
C HIS A 458 11.34 22.99 3.91
N GLU A 459 10.11 22.48 3.87
CA GLU A 459 9.11 22.79 2.82
C GLU A 459 8.77 24.29 2.77
N LEU A 460 8.63 24.94 3.94
CA LEU A 460 8.33 26.37 3.99
C LEU A 460 9.43 27.21 3.35
N SER A 461 10.70 26.87 3.61
CA SER A 461 11.84 27.59 3.02
C SER A 461 11.88 27.42 1.50
N VAL A 462 11.58 26.23 0.99
CA VAL A 462 11.43 25.98 -0.45
C VAL A 462 10.33 26.87 -1.05
N LEU A 463 9.18 27.00 -0.36
CA LEU A 463 8.08 27.86 -0.78
C LEU A 463 8.41 29.36 -0.71
N MET A 464 9.20 29.79 0.27
CA MET A 464 9.71 31.16 0.32
C MET A 464 10.67 31.46 -0.84
N GLY A 465 11.37 30.45 -1.35
CA GLY A 465 12.23 30.54 -2.55
C GLY A 465 11.50 30.41 -3.89
N SER A 466 10.16 30.34 -3.92
CA SER A 466 9.37 30.08 -5.15
C SER A 466 8.33 31.17 -5.46
N GLN A 467 8.51 32.39 -4.93
CA GLN A 467 7.54 33.49 -5.03
C GLN A 467 7.11 33.81 -6.46
N ARG A 468 8.04 33.84 -7.43
CA ARG A 468 7.69 34.10 -8.83
C ARG A 468 6.96 32.93 -9.46
N ILE A 469 7.36 31.70 -9.17
CA ILE A 469 6.63 30.52 -9.64
C ILE A 469 5.17 30.54 -9.13
N LEU A 470 4.96 30.79 -7.83
CA LEU A 470 3.62 30.85 -7.22
C LEU A 470 2.76 31.95 -7.83
N SER A 471 3.33 33.15 -8.02
CA SER A 471 2.61 34.31 -8.55
C SER A 471 2.38 34.29 -10.07
N GLN A 472 3.29 33.70 -10.85
CA GLN A 472 3.21 33.68 -12.32
C GLN A 472 2.48 32.47 -12.87
N PHE A 473 2.70 31.29 -12.28
CA PHE A 473 2.18 30.03 -12.84
C PHE A 473 1.08 29.39 -11.99
N SER A 474 1.07 29.71 -10.69
CA SER A 474 0.15 29.13 -9.69
C SER A 474 0.02 27.60 -9.89
N PRO A 475 1.11 26.84 -9.73
CA PRO A 475 1.08 25.39 -9.92
C PRO A 475 0.22 24.70 -8.86
N VAL A 476 -0.24 23.48 -9.12
CA VAL A 476 -0.74 22.58 -8.07
C VAL A 476 0.45 22.09 -7.26
N ILE A 477 0.32 22.03 -5.93
CA ILE A 477 1.43 21.68 -5.03
C ILE A 477 1.05 20.47 -4.20
N LEU A 478 1.83 19.41 -4.27
CA LEU A 478 1.80 18.28 -3.35
C LEU A 478 2.98 18.47 -2.37
N TYR A 479 2.73 18.51 -1.07
CA TYR A 479 3.82 18.67 -0.10
C TYR A 479 3.70 17.70 1.07
N GLU A 480 4.85 17.31 1.62
CA GLU A 480 4.92 16.53 2.85
C GLU A 480 4.53 17.41 4.04
N ASN A 481 3.44 17.03 4.71
CA ASN A 481 2.88 17.75 5.84
C ASN A 481 3.41 17.25 7.17
N ILE A 482 3.86 16.00 7.28
CA ILE A 482 4.41 15.46 8.53
C ILE A 482 5.86 15.07 8.29
N ALA A 483 6.79 15.99 8.57
CA ALA A 483 8.22 15.72 8.51
C ALA A 483 8.74 15.25 9.87
N GLY A 484 9.24 14.01 9.92
CA GLY A 484 9.84 13.41 11.12
C GLY A 484 8.95 13.49 12.38
N SER A 485 9.49 14.05 13.47
CA SER A 485 8.81 14.13 14.78
C SER A 485 8.14 15.48 15.07
N GLN A 486 8.15 16.41 14.11
CA GLN A 486 7.73 17.80 14.29
C GLN A 486 6.20 17.99 14.26
N GLY A 487 5.45 16.96 13.87
CA GLY A 487 4.00 17.06 13.69
C GLY A 487 3.63 17.70 12.35
N SER A 488 2.45 18.32 12.26
CA SER A 488 1.96 18.92 11.02
C SER A 488 2.65 20.25 10.68
N ASN A 489 2.96 20.44 9.40
CA ASN A 489 3.51 21.67 8.82
C ASN A 489 2.45 22.78 8.69
N LEU A 490 1.91 23.24 9.82
CA LEU A 490 0.98 24.39 9.90
C LEU A 490 1.53 25.65 9.20
N PRO A 491 2.83 26.01 9.34
CA PRO A 491 3.38 27.19 8.67
C PRO A 491 3.29 27.12 7.13
N VAL A 492 3.44 25.93 6.55
CA VAL A 492 3.28 25.71 5.11
C VAL A 492 1.82 25.93 4.69
N ALA A 493 0.89 25.35 5.45
CA ALA A 493 -0.54 25.51 5.20
C ALA A 493 -0.97 26.99 5.23
N ASP A 494 -0.51 27.73 6.23
CA ASP A 494 -0.80 29.17 6.37
C ASP A 494 -0.17 29.99 5.25
N TYR A 495 1.08 29.69 4.88
CA TYR A 495 1.77 30.36 3.79
C TYR A 495 1.02 30.16 2.47
N LEU A 496 0.67 28.93 2.10
CA LEU A 496 -0.06 28.64 0.86
C LEU A 496 -1.45 29.30 0.83
N ARG A 497 -2.19 29.26 1.95
CA ARG A 497 -3.49 29.95 2.06
C ARG A 497 -3.36 31.47 1.86
N SER A 498 -2.31 32.08 2.43
CA SER A 498 -2.05 33.51 2.22
C SER A 498 -1.73 33.86 0.75
N HIS A 499 -1.30 32.88 -0.04
CA HIS A 499 -1.08 32.99 -1.49
C HIS A 499 -2.28 32.54 -2.33
N GLY A 500 -3.46 32.37 -1.73
CA GLY A 500 -4.71 32.08 -2.44
C GLY A 500 -4.91 30.61 -2.79
N TYR A 501 -4.21 29.69 -2.11
CA TYR A 501 -4.41 28.25 -2.27
C TYR A 501 -5.47 27.71 -1.32
N GLN A 502 -6.20 26.70 -1.80
CA GLN A 502 -7.07 25.84 -1.02
C GLN A 502 -6.37 24.50 -0.78
N LEU A 503 -6.52 23.94 0.41
CA LEU A 503 -5.84 22.71 0.83
C LEU A 503 -6.80 21.53 0.79
N PHE A 504 -6.29 20.38 0.39
CA PHE A 504 -7.03 19.14 0.20
C PHE A 504 -6.22 17.93 0.68
N ARG A 505 -6.93 16.88 1.08
CA ARG A 505 -6.38 15.52 1.20
C ARG A 505 -6.95 14.64 0.10
N TYR A 506 -6.17 13.69 -0.38
CA TYR A 506 -6.67 12.71 -1.35
C TYR A 506 -7.37 11.52 -0.66
N GLN A 507 -8.52 11.11 -1.22
CA GLN A 507 -9.28 9.94 -0.77
C GLN A 507 -9.43 8.91 -1.93
N PRO A 508 -8.60 7.86 -1.95
CA PRO A 508 -8.52 6.91 -3.08
C PRO A 508 -9.82 6.18 -3.38
N TYR A 509 -10.56 5.76 -2.35
CA TYR A 509 -11.79 4.98 -2.53
C TYR A 509 -12.84 5.69 -3.41
N VAL A 510 -12.88 7.02 -3.33
CA VAL A 510 -13.77 7.85 -4.15
C VAL A 510 -13.04 8.56 -5.29
N GLY A 511 -11.71 8.48 -5.34
CA GLY A 511 -10.87 9.17 -6.33
C GLY A 511 -10.98 10.70 -6.28
N GLN A 512 -11.24 11.28 -5.10
CA GLN A 512 -11.54 12.72 -4.97
C GLN A 512 -10.67 13.43 -3.94
N LEU A 513 -10.51 14.74 -4.15
CA LEU A 513 -9.92 15.67 -3.20
C LEU A 513 -10.96 16.13 -2.18
N ILE A 514 -10.64 15.96 -0.90
CA ILE A 514 -11.48 16.39 0.22
C ILE A 514 -10.92 17.70 0.79
N PRO A 515 -11.68 18.81 0.77
CA PRO A 515 -11.21 20.11 1.27
C PRO A 515 -10.85 20.08 2.76
N ILE A 516 -9.78 20.78 3.12
CA ILE A 516 -9.33 20.97 4.50
C ILE A 516 -9.66 22.40 4.94
N SER A 517 -10.75 22.51 5.69
CA SER A 517 -11.30 23.79 6.16
C SER A 517 -10.57 24.28 7.42
N ASP A 518 -10.37 23.40 8.39
CA ASP A 518 -9.67 23.70 9.65
C ASP A 518 -8.32 22.97 9.71
N PRO A 519 -7.19 23.69 9.83
CA PRO A 519 -5.86 23.10 9.88
C PRO A 519 -5.60 22.34 11.19
N ALA A 520 -6.29 22.65 12.30
CA ALA A 520 -6.01 22.07 13.61
C ALA A 520 -6.53 20.62 13.76
N ASP A 521 -7.66 20.28 13.13
CA ASP A 521 -8.33 18.98 13.33
C ASP A 521 -8.02 17.92 12.26
N ASN A 522 -7.44 18.29 11.10
CA ASN A 522 -7.27 17.36 9.96
C ASN A 522 -5.84 17.26 9.39
N LEU A 523 -4.91 18.15 9.76
CA LEU A 523 -3.53 18.03 9.28
C LEU A 523 -2.73 16.98 10.08
N SER A 524 -3.10 16.71 11.33
CA SER A 524 -2.37 15.82 12.25
C SER A 524 -2.27 14.36 11.79
N SER A 525 -3.21 13.91 10.95
CA SER A 525 -3.30 12.51 10.50
C SER A 525 -2.91 12.29 9.03
N ASN A 526 -2.61 13.35 8.27
CA ASN A 526 -2.33 13.23 6.83
C ASN A 526 -0.85 13.50 6.56
N LEU A 527 -0.16 12.50 6.00
CA LEU A 527 1.25 12.58 5.62
C LEU A 527 1.47 13.66 4.55
N ASN A 528 0.69 13.60 3.47
CA ASN A 528 0.79 14.52 2.34
C ASN A 528 -0.46 15.38 2.20
N ILE A 529 -0.28 16.62 1.72
CA ILE A 529 -1.36 17.57 1.44
C ILE A 529 -1.23 18.13 0.02
N ILE A 530 -2.38 18.32 -0.63
CA ILE A 530 -2.48 18.89 -1.97
C ILE A 530 -3.05 20.30 -1.85
N ALA A 531 -2.32 21.28 -2.37
CA ALA A 531 -2.73 22.67 -2.45
C ALA A 531 -3.04 23.06 -3.90
N ILE A 532 -4.25 23.56 -4.13
CA ILE A 532 -4.72 24.01 -5.45
C ILE A 532 -5.02 25.50 -5.38
N PRO A 533 -4.55 26.33 -6.34
CA PRO A 533 -4.88 27.74 -6.37
C PRO A 533 -6.38 27.92 -6.59
N ALA A 534 -7.03 28.83 -5.84
CA ALA A 534 -8.47 29.02 -5.88
C ALA A 534 -9.03 29.31 -7.30
N GLN A 535 -8.19 29.85 -8.18
CA GLN A 535 -8.53 30.16 -9.58
C GLN A 535 -8.63 28.91 -10.49
N LYS A 536 -8.10 27.76 -10.05
CA LYS A 536 -8.14 26.47 -10.77
C LYS A 536 -9.09 25.46 -10.11
N SER A 537 -10.16 25.90 -9.45
CA SER A 537 -11.09 25.07 -8.65
C SER A 537 -11.93 24.04 -9.43
N GLN A 538 -11.52 23.68 -10.65
CA GLN A 538 -12.00 22.54 -11.42
C GLN A 538 -10.88 21.50 -11.52
N PHE A 539 -10.67 20.74 -10.44
CA PHE A 539 -9.86 19.53 -10.40
C PHE A 539 -10.68 18.41 -9.79
#